data_AF-A0A2V9R1J5-F1
#
_entry.id   AF-A0A2V9R1J5-F1
#
_cell.length_a   1.000
_cell.length_b   1.000
_cell.length_c   1.000
_cell.angle_alpha   90.00
_cell.angle_beta   90.00
_cell.angle_gamma   90.00
#
_symmetry.space_group_name_H-M   'P 1'
#
loop_
_entity.id
_entity.type
_entity.pdbx_description
1 polymer ?
#
loop_
_entity_poly.entity_id
_entity_poly.type
_entity_poly.pdbx_seq_one_letter_code
_entity_poly.pdbx_strand_id
1 'polypeptide(L)'
;AGKPTHNEWTGKFDGKDYAVTGDPNSDMRSYEGRTKHKTGFTVKKNGKVTATGTIILSNDGKSRTVLSSGTDAQGNKYRSTAVYDKQ
;
A
#
# COMPACT_ATOMS: atom_id res chain seq x y z
N ALA A 1 -16.17 -16.97 -8.45
CA ALA A 1 -15.24 -17.26 -7.34
C ALA A 1 -13.86 -16.69 -7.69
N GLY A 2 -13.25 -15.91 -6.81
CA GLY A 2 -11.90 -15.37 -7.02
C GLY A 2 -10.83 -16.44 -6.73
N LYS A 3 -9.77 -16.48 -7.53
CA LYS A 3 -8.60 -17.32 -7.22
C LYS A 3 -7.91 -16.79 -5.95
N PRO A 4 -7.35 -17.66 -5.10
CA PRO A 4 -6.54 -17.19 -3.97
C PRO A 4 -5.41 -16.31 -4.50
N THR A 5 -5.21 -15.18 -3.85
CA THR A 5 -4.08 -14.28 -4.11
C THR A 5 -3.09 -14.44 -2.96
N HIS A 6 -1.81 -14.61 -3.30
CA HIS A 6 -0.71 -14.65 -2.35
C HIS A 6 0.38 -13.74 -2.87
N ASN A 7 0.77 -12.75 -2.07
CA ASN A 7 1.91 -11.92 -2.35
C ASN A 7 2.76 -11.73 -1.10
N GLU A 8 4.04 -11.53 -1.31
CA GLU A 8 5.02 -11.33 -0.26
C GLU A 8 5.80 -10.05 -0.52
N TRP A 9 6.08 -9.33 0.56
CA TRP A 9 6.93 -8.15 0.53
C TRP A 9 7.75 -8.12 1.81
N THR A 10 9.06 -8.01 1.63
CA THR A 10 10.02 -7.78 2.71
C THR A 10 10.79 -6.52 2.37
N GLY A 11 10.69 -5.52 3.24
CA GLY A 11 11.38 -4.25 3.05
C GLY A 11 11.48 -3.45 4.33
N LYS A 12 11.94 -2.21 4.19
CA LYS A 12 12.14 -1.27 5.29
C LYS A 12 11.21 -0.06 5.15
N PHE A 13 11.04 0.68 6.24
CA PHE A 13 10.29 1.93 6.29
C PHE A 13 11.19 3.14 6.00
N ASP A 14 12.12 3.01 5.06
CA ASP A 14 13.14 4.01 4.71
C ASP A 14 12.86 4.73 3.38
N GLY A 15 11.67 4.55 2.82
CA GLY A 15 11.22 5.17 1.57
C GLY A 15 11.80 4.52 0.31
N LYS A 16 12.64 3.49 0.42
CA LYS A 16 13.22 2.81 -0.76
C LYS A 16 12.25 1.79 -1.35
N ASP A 17 12.37 1.59 -2.65
CA ASP A 17 11.59 0.57 -3.35
C ASP A 17 12.17 -0.82 -3.06
N TYR A 18 11.29 -1.75 -2.70
CA TYR A 18 11.59 -3.17 -2.52
C TYR A 18 10.66 -4.00 -3.39
N ALA A 19 11.18 -5.12 -3.92
CA ALA A 19 10.43 -6.00 -4.80
C ALA A 19 9.23 -6.64 -4.09
N VAL A 20 8.14 -6.81 -4.83
CA VAL A 20 6.97 -7.57 -4.42
C VAL A 20 6.94 -8.87 -5.21
N THR A 21 6.76 -10.00 -4.52
CA THR A 21 6.65 -11.33 -5.15
C THR A 21 5.20 -11.77 -5.16
N GLY A 22 4.73 -12.34 -6.28
CA GLY A 22 3.39 -12.97 -6.37
C GLY A 22 2.22 -12.01 -6.64
N ASP A 23 2.46 -10.69 -6.76
CA ASP A 23 1.42 -9.72 -7.11
C ASP A 23 1.43 -9.44 -8.62
N PRO A 24 0.38 -9.79 -9.38
CA PRO A 24 0.30 -9.46 -10.81
C PRO A 24 0.23 -7.94 -11.05
N ASN A 25 -0.24 -7.17 -10.07
CA ASN A 25 -0.54 -5.74 -10.22
C ASN A 25 0.56 -4.81 -9.71
N SER A 26 1.60 -5.32 -9.07
CA SER A 26 2.73 -4.52 -8.61
C SER A 26 4.05 -5.28 -8.60
N ASP A 27 5.14 -4.59 -8.93
CA ASP A 27 6.49 -5.15 -8.95
C ASP A 27 7.33 -4.61 -7.79
N MET A 28 7.06 -3.37 -7.36
CA MET A 28 7.81 -2.69 -6.30
C MET A 28 6.87 -1.97 -5.35
N ARG A 29 7.29 -1.89 -4.09
CA ARG A 29 6.63 -1.11 -3.06
C ARG A 29 7.64 -0.45 -2.14
N SER A 30 7.36 0.79 -1.76
CA SER A 30 8.11 1.51 -0.73
C SER A 30 7.18 1.96 0.39
N TYR A 31 7.73 2.01 1.61
CA TYR A 31 7.09 2.56 2.78
C TYR A 31 8.01 3.58 3.45
N GLU A 32 7.43 4.67 3.91
CA GLU A 32 8.16 5.76 4.56
C GLU A 32 7.44 6.15 5.85
N GLY A 33 8.15 6.10 6.99
CA GLY A 33 7.63 6.61 8.24
C GLY A 33 7.52 8.14 8.20
N ARG A 34 6.31 8.69 8.36
CA ARG A 34 6.08 10.16 8.38
C ARG A 34 5.92 10.70 9.79
N THR A 35 5.24 9.95 10.66
CA THR A 35 5.09 10.23 12.10
C THR A 35 4.96 8.91 12.86
N LYS A 36 4.90 8.93 14.20
CA LYS A 36 4.65 7.74 15.04
C LYS A 36 3.42 6.92 14.60
N HIS A 37 2.40 7.57 14.05
CA HIS A 37 1.13 6.92 13.67
C HIS A 37 0.82 7.04 12.17
N LYS A 38 1.76 7.52 11.34
CA LYS A 38 1.51 7.71 9.91
C LYS A 38 2.66 7.17 9.08
N THR A 39 2.32 6.34 8.11
CA THR A 39 3.26 5.76 7.14
C THR A 39 2.78 6.08 5.73
N GLY A 40 3.64 6.67 4.90
CA GLY A 40 3.39 6.81 3.48
C GLY A 40 3.76 5.53 2.72
N PHE A 41 3.11 5.28 1.59
CA PHE A 41 3.50 4.19 0.70
C PHE A 41 3.39 4.58 -0.76
N THR A 42 4.21 3.91 -1.59
CA THR A 42 4.15 3.98 -3.06
C THR A 42 4.12 2.56 -3.62
N VAL A 43 3.30 2.35 -4.63
CA VAL A 43 3.20 1.09 -5.39
C VAL A 43 3.60 1.38 -6.83
N LYS A 44 4.46 0.54 -7.41
CA LYS A 44 4.89 0.65 -8.80
C LYS A 44 4.66 -0.63 -9.58
N LYS A 45 4.35 -0.44 -10.86
CA LYS A 45 4.33 -1.48 -11.90
C LYS A 45 5.14 -0.99 -13.09
N ASN A 46 6.06 -1.80 -13.60
CA ASN A 46 6.94 -1.48 -14.73
C ASN A 46 7.65 -0.12 -14.55
N GLY A 47 8.13 0.15 -13.33
CA GLY A 47 8.80 1.41 -12.97
C GLY A 47 7.88 2.64 -12.82
N LYS A 48 6.58 2.53 -13.13
CA LYS A 48 5.60 3.62 -13.00
C LYS A 48 4.83 3.52 -11.69
N VAL A 49 4.59 4.67 -11.04
CA VAL A 49 3.74 4.76 -9.86
C VAL A 49 2.29 4.51 -10.27
N THR A 50 1.68 3.47 -9.70
CA THR A 50 0.26 3.12 -9.95
C THR A 50 -0.63 3.52 -8.78
N ALA A 51 -0.09 3.55 -7.56
CA ALA A 51 -0.80 4.02 -6.38
C ALA A 51 0.14 4.67 -5.36
N THR A 52 -0.41 5.59 -4.59
CA THR A 52 0.21 6.19 -3.41
C THR A 52 -0.81 6.27 -2.29
N GLY A 53 -0.34 6.37 -1.05
CA GLY A 53 -1.26 6.58 0.04
C GLY A 53 -0.60 6.82 1.39
N THR A 54 -1.46 6.89 2.39
CA THR A 54 -1.09 7.04 3.79
C THR A 54 -1.84 6.03 4.62
N ILE A 55 -1.08 5.30 5.44
CA ILE A 55 -1.59 4.43 6.49
C ILE A 55 -1.56 5.24 7.78
N ILE A 56 -2.68 5.26 8.50
CA ILE A 56 -2.85 5.94 9.78
C ILE A 56 -3.23 4.89 10.81
N LEU A 57 -2.42 4.75 11.86
CA LEU A 57 -2.73 3.92 13.03
C LEU A 57 -3.47 4.77 14.07
N SER A 58 -4.53 4.25 14.67
CA SER A 58 -5.20 4.93 15.78
C SER A 58 -4.24 5.10 16.97
N ASN A 59 -4.46 6.12 17.80
CA ASN A 59 -3.60 6.38 18.96
C ASN A 59 -3.58 5.22 19.97
N ASP A 60 -4.67 4.45 20.04
CA ASP A 60 -4.79 3.26 20.88
C ASP A 60 -4.31 1.97 20.19
N GLY A 61 -3.87 2.05 18.93
CA GLY A 61 -3.36 0.93 18.15
C GLY A 61 -4.40 -0.13 17.79
N LYS A 62 -5.69 0.13 17.99
CA LYS A 62 -6.78 -0.83 17.74
C LYS A 62 -7.26 -0.85 16.30
N SER A 63 -7.08 0.23 15.55
CA SER A 63 -7.52 0.30 14.16
C SER A 63 -6.50 0.99 13.25
N ARG A 64 -6.58 0.66 11.96
CA ARG A 64 -5.75 1.21 10.91
C ARG A 64 -6.62 1.72 9.78
N THR A 65 -6.48 2.99 9.43
CA THR A 65 -7.10 3.59 8.24
C THR A 65 -6.07 3.71 7.13
N VAL A 66 -6.44 3.31 5.91
CA VAL A 66 -5.61 3.42 4.71
C VAL A 66 -6.31 4.34 3.73
N LEU A 67 -5.68 5.46 3.43
CA LEU A 67 -6.09 6.39 2.39
C LEU A 67 -5.23 6.15 1.16
N SER A 68 -5.85 5.75 0.05
CA SER A 68 -5.16 5.40 -1.19
C SER A 68 -5.69 6.22 -2.35
N SER A 69 -4.79 6.55 -3.28
CA SER A 69 -5.15 7.10 -4.57
C SER A 69 -4.25 6.53 -5.65
N GLY A 70 -4.77 6.40 -6.86
CA GLY A 70 -4.01 5.80 -7.94
C GLY A 70 -4.77 5.77 -9.24
N THR A 71 -4.26 4.95 -10.15
CA THR A 71 -4.87 4.66 -11.44
C THR A 71 -5.08 3.15 -11.54
N ASP A 72 -6.29 2.72 -11.89
CA ASP A 72 -6.60 1.31 -12.08
C ASP A 72 -6.04 0.78 -13.41
N ALA A 73 -6.24 -0.51 -13.66
CA ALA A 73 -5.75 -1.16 -14.89
C ALA A 73 -6.43 -0.63 -16.17
N GLN A 74 -7.59 0.01 -16.05
CA GLN A 74 -8.35 0.61 -17.14
C GLN A 74 -7.96 2.09 -17.37
N GLY A 75 -7.08 2.66 -16.55
CA GLY A 75 -6.65 4.05 -16.65
C GLY A 75 -7.51 5.04 -15.86
N ASN A 76 -8.51 4.59 -15.09
CA ASN A 76 -9.34 5.48 -14.29
C ASN A 76 -8.63 5.86 -12.99
N LYS A 77 -8.76 7.13 -12.61
CA LYS A 77 -8.28 7.60 -11.32
C LYS A 77 -9.24 7.17 -10.22
N TYR A 78 -8.70 6.73 -9.09
CA TYR A 78 -9.50 6.40 -7.92
C TYR A 78 -8.94 7.06 -6.65
N ARG A 79 -9.84 7.18 -5.66
CA ARG A 79 -9.51 7.42 -4.25
C ARG A 79 -10.29 6.42 -3.41
N SER A 80 -9.67 5.88 -2.37
CA SER A 80 -10.27 4.88 -1.50
C SER A 80 -9.85 5.09 -0.05
N THR A 81 -10.77 4.77 0.85
CA THR A 81 -10.55 4.72 2.29
C THR A 81 -10.91 3.32 2.76
N ALA A 82 -9.98 2.63 3.39
CA ALA A 82 -10.22 1.34 4.02
C ALA A 82 -9.89 1.41 5.52
N VAL A 83 -10.78 0.88 6.36
CA VAL A 83 -10.61 0.84 7.81
C VAL A 83 -10.55 -0.62 8.24
N TYR A 84 -9.55 -0.95 9.06
CA TYR A 84 -9.30 -2.29 9.56
C TYR A 84 -9.18 -2.23 11.08
N ASP A 85 -9.93 -3.08 11.76
CA ASP A 85 -9.75 -3.31 13.18
C ASP A 85 -8.76 -4.45 13.40
N LYS A 86 -8.00 -4.36 14.47
CA LYS A 86 -7.11 -5.42 14.92
C LYS A 86 -7.97 -6.60 15.42
N GLN A 87 -7.73 -7.79 14.89
CA GLN A 87 -8.28 -9.05 15.41
C GLN A 87 -7.46 -9.57 16.59
#